data_AF-A0AAU3PVC0-F1
#
_entry.id   AF-A0AAU3PVC0-F1
#
_cell.length_a   1.000
_cell.length_b   1.000
_cell.length_c   1.000
_cell.angle_alpha   90.00
_cell.angle_beta   90.00
_cell.angle_gamma   90.00
#
_symmetry.space_group_name_H-M   'P 1'
#
loop_
_entity.id
_entity.type
_entity.pdbx_description
1 polymer ?
#
loop_
_entity_poly.entity_id
_entity_poly.type
_entity_poly.pdbx_seq_one_letter_code
_entity_poly.pdbx_strand_id
1 'polypeptide(L)'
;MVDGYEPLIEGLTLPDPDDRHVLAAAIKIGAQVIVTSNLADFPNDMLTPWHIQAKSPDDFLLDQIALDDRVVWACVQRIADSGRNPPESVDDVLDGLESAGLVESVAALRDGRLG
;
A
#
# COMPACT_ATOMS: atom_id res chain seq x y z
N MET A 1 -14.73 21.42 -7.86
CA MET A 1 -14.16 22.30 -6.84
C MET A 1 -14.98 22.05 -5.60
N VAL A 2 -14.40 21.36 -4.62
CA VAL A 2 -15.05 21.13 -3.33
C VAL A 2 -14.30 22.03 -2.36
N ASP A 3 -15.04 22.86 -1.64
CA ASP A 3 -14.52 23.78 -0.62
C ASP A 3 -14.84 23.23 0.79
N GLY A 4 -14.00 23.56 1.79
CA GLY A 4 -14.23 23.22 3.21
C GLY A 4 -13.10 22.45 3.93
N TYR A 5 -11.84 22.65 3.54
CA TYR A 5 -10.68 21.84 3.99
C TYR A 5 -9.59 22.63 4.73
N GLU A 6 -9.68 23.96 4.69
CA GLU A 6 -8.66 24.89 5.18
C GLU A 6 -8.35 24.74 6.70
N PRO A 7 -9.30 24.45 7.62
CA PRO A 7 -8.97 24.37 9.04
C PRO A 7 -8.30 23.07 9.50
N LEU A 8 -8.38 21.98 8.72
CA LEU A 8 -7.76 20.70 9.09
C LEU A 8 -6.27 20.68 8.69
N ILE A 9 -5.93 21.21 7.51
CA ILE A 9 -4.56 21.16 6.97
C ILE A 9 -3.61 22.09 7.75
N GLU A 10 -4.09 23.24 8.24
CA GLU A 10 -3.27 24.17 9.02
C GLU A 10 -2.86 23.62 10.40
N GLY A 11 -3.59 22.61 10.92
CA GLY A 11 -3.27 21.95 12.19
C GLY A 11 -2.48 20.65 12.07
N LEU A 12 -2.34 20.09 10.87
CA LEU A 12 -1.56 18.86 10.66
C LEU A 12 -0.07 19.20 10.59
N THR A 13 0.70 18.55 11.45
CA THR A 13 2.16 18.62 11.41
C THR A 13 2.66 17.24 11.01
N LEU A 14 3.43 17.19 9.95
CA LEU A 14 4.21 16.02 9.51
C LEU A 14 5.66 16.48 9.28
N PRO A 15 6.64 15.55 9.27
CA PRO A 15 8.02 15.85 8.91
C PRO A 15 8.14 16.52 7.54
N ASP A 16 7.40 16.01 6.54
CA ASP A 16 7.25 16.64 5.22
C ASP A 16 5.94 17.47 5.16
N PRO A 17 6.02 18.79 4.97
CA PRO A 17 4.85 19.65 4.79
C PRO A 17 3.99 19.31 3.56
N ASP A 18 4.56 18.71 2.51
CA ASP A 18 3.83 18.36 1.28
C ASP A 18 2.95 17.12 1.50
N ASP A 19 3.34 16.21 2.40
CA ASP A 19 2.58 14.99 2.72
C ASP A 19 1.32 15.23 3.56
N ARG A 20 1.14 16.44 4.10
CA ARG A 20 -0.06 16.81 4.88
C ARG A 20 -1.36 16.59 4.11
N HIS A 21 -1.34 16.73 2.79
CA HIS A 21 -2.51 16.45 1.97
C HIS A 21 -2.91 14.97 1.98
N VAL A 22 -1.93 14.05 2.10
CA VAL A 22 -2.18 12.60 2.15
C VAL A 22 -2.88 12.27 3.45
N LEU A 23 -2.38 12.78 4.56
CA LEU A 23 -3.01 12.60 5.87
C LEU A 23 -4.39 13.24 5.93
N ALA A 24 -4.56 14.47 5.40
CA ALA A 24 -5.86 15.12 5.33
C ALA A 24 -6.87 14.30 4.52
N ALA A 25 -6.46 13.72 3.39
CA ALA A 25 -7.31 12.84 2.59
C ALA A 25 -7.69 11.58 3.35
N ALA A 26 -6.72 10.92 4.01
CA ALA A 26 -6.96 9.72 4.82
C ALA A 26 -7.97 9.98 5.95
N ILE A 27 -7.80 11.09 6.68
CA ILE A 27 -8.76 11.53 7.72
C ILE A 27 -10.14 11.74 7.11
N LYS A 28 -10.21 12.45 5.97
CA LYS A 28 -11.49 12.82 5.34
C LYS A 28 -12.29 11.60 4.90
N ILE A 29 -11.63 10.57 4.38
CA ILE A 29 -12.29 9.36 3.90
C ILE A 29 -12.47 8.30 5.01
N GLY A 30 -11.95 8.54 6.21
CA GLY A 30 -11.96 7.58 7.31
C GLY A 30 -11.10 6.35 7.03
N ALA A 31 -10.00 6.51 6.29
CA ALA A 31 -9.05 5.43 6.08
C ALA A 31 -8.38 5.05 7.41
N GLN A 32 -8.02 3.78 7.55
CA GLN A 32 -7.31 3.27 8.72
C GLN A 32 -5.81 3.08 8.45
N VAL A 33 -5.42 2.98 7.18
CA VAL A 33 -4.05 2.72 6.76
C VAL A 33 -3.67 3.65 5.59
N ILE A 34 -2.51 4.28 5.69
CA ILE A 34 -1.78 4.91 4.59
C ILE A 34 -0.71 3.90 4.15
N VAL A 35 -0.72 3.51 2.88
CA VAL A 35 0.33 2.64 2.32
C VAL A 35 1.36 3.52 1.62
N THR A 36 2.60 3.50 2.09
CA THR A 36 3.67 4.37 1.58
C THR A 36 5.06 3.76 1.77
N SER A 37 5.97 3.99 0.84
CA SER A 37 7.39 3.65 0.99
C SER A 37 8.13 4.66 1.87
N ASN A 38 7.56 5.84 2.11
CA ASN A 38 8.16 6.94 2.87
C ASN A 38 7.67 6.93 4.33
N LEU A 39 7.86 5.82 5.04
CA LEU A 39 7.37 5.68 6.42
C LEU A 39 7.89 6.76 7.39
N ALA A 40 9.07 7.31 7.12
CA ALA A 40 9.67 8.38 7.93
C ALA A 40 8.84 9.68 7.90
N ASP A 41 8.10 9.92 6.82
CA ASP A 41 7.27 11.13 6.65
C ASP A 41 5.89 10.97 7.29
N PHE A 42 5.57 9.76 7.77
CA PHE A 42 4.30 9.42 8.41
C PHE A 42 4.52 8.74 9.77
N PRO A 43 5.17 9.41 10.73
CA PRO A 43 5.50 8.80 12.01
C PRO A 43 4.23 8.50 12.82
N ASN A 44 4.19 7.32 13.45
CA ASN A 44 2.98 6.80 14.10
C ASN A 44 2.43 7.71 15.21
N ASP A 45 3.26 8.44 15.93
CA ASP A 45 2.84 9.38 16.97
C ASP A 45 1.99 10.53 16.41
N MET A 46 2.25 10.96 15.17
CA MET A 46 1.47 11.98 14.47
C MET A 46 0.17 11.42 13.85
N LEU A 47 0.12 10.12 13.55
CA LEU A 47 -1.06 9.45 12.97
C LEU A 47 -2.04 8.92 14.02
N THR A 48 -1.53 8.50 15.18
CA THR A 48 -2.30 7.87 16.27
C THR A 48 -3.54 8.67 16.70
N PRO A 49 -3.51 10.02 16.82
CA PRO A 49 -4.69 10.81 17.17
C PRO A 49 -5.86 10.66 16.20
N TRP A 50 -5.57 10.23 14.97
CA TRP A 50 -6.55 10.06 13.90
C TRP A 50 -6.93 8.59 13.68
N HIS A 51 -6.41 7.67 14.50
CA HIS A 51 -6.57 6.21 14.33
C HIS A 51 -6.10 5.70 12.97
N ILE A 52 -5.07 6.34 12.41
CA ILE A 52 -4.44 5.97 11.14
C ILE A 52 -3.08 5.34 11.44
N GLN A 53 -2.68 4.37 10.62
CA GLN A 53 -1.34 3.79 10.63
C GLN A 53 -0.69 3.95 9.26
N ALA A 54 0.63 4.09 9.20
CA ALA A 54 1.38 3.96 7.96
C ALA A 54 1.96 2.54 7.86
N LYS A 55 1.86 1.93 6.67
CA LYS A 55 2.46 0.63 6.36
C LYS A 55 3.26 0.72 5.07
N SER A 56 4.34 -0.06 5.00
CA SER A 56 5.02 -0.26 3.73
C SER A 56 4.10 -1.02 2.75
N PRO A 57 4.30 -0.89 1.44
CA PRO A 57 3.57 -1.71 0.46
C PRO A 57 3.73 -3.20 0.70
N ASP A 58 4.92 -3.65 1.13
CA ASP A 58 5.20 -5.06 1.40
C ASP A 58 4.45 -5.55 2.64
N ASP A 59 4.51 -4.81 3.76
CA ASP A 59 3.74 -5.14 4.97
C ASP A 59 2.24 -5.21 4.71
N PHE A 60 1.72 -4.25 3.91
CA PHE A 60 0.31 -4.21 3.58
C PHE A 60 -0.12 -5.44 2.76
N LEU A 61 0.69 -5.85 1.78
CA LEU A 61 0.39 -7.04 0.98
C LEU A 61 0.53 -8.34 1.78
N LEU A 62 1.50 -8.44 2.68
CA LEU A 62 1.60 -9.56 3.62
C LEU A 62 0.32 -9.72 4.45
N ASP A 63 -0.26 -8.63 4.95
CA ASP A 63 -1.55 -8.69 5.65
C ASP A 63 -2.66 -9.23 4.74
N GLN A 64 -2.69 -8.82 3.47
CA GLN A 64 -3.71 -9.29 2.52
C GLN A 64 -3.52 -10.77 2.18
N ILE A 65 -2.27 -11.23 2.05
CA ILE A 65 -1.94 -12.65 1.82
C ILE A 65 -2.34 -13.48 3.03
N ALA A 66 -2.05 -13.02 4.24
CA ALA A 66 -2.46 -13.68 5.47
C ALA A 66 -4.00 -13.74 5.63
N LEU A 67 -4.71 -12.77 5.04
CA LEU A 67 -6.18 -12.73 5.04
C LEU A 67 -6.79 -13.72 4.03
N ASP A 68 -6.37 -13.68 2.76
CA ASP A 68 -6.74 -14.67 1.73
C ASP A 68 -5.73 -14.66 0.57
N ASP A 69 -4.76 -15.57 0.64
CA ASP A 69 -3.71 -15.78 -0.35
C ASP A 69 -4.27 -16.07 -1.76
N ARG A 70 -5.38 -16.81 -1.88
CA ARG A 70 -6.00 -17.16 -3.17
C ARG A 70 -6.54 -15.92 -3.88
N VAL A 71 -7.10 -14.96 -3.14
CA VAL A 71 -7.61 -13.71 -3.72
C VAL A 71 -6.44 -12.87 -4.24
N VAL A 72 -5.36 -12.77 -3.47
CA VAL A 72 -4.15 -12.05 -3.89
C VAL A 72 -3.53 -12.72 -5.12
N TRP A 73 -3.38 -14.05 -5.10
CA TRP A 73 -2.88 -14.81 -6.25
C TRP A 73 -3.75 -14.62 -7.50
N ALA A 74 -5.08 -14.67 -7.37
CA ALA A 74 -5.98 -14.43 -8.48
C ALA A 74 -5.85 -13.01 -9.05
N CYS A 75 -5.48 -12.01 -8.23
CA CYS A 75 -5.13 -10.67 -8.72
C CYS A 75 -3.84 -10.70 -9.55
N VAL A 76 -2.79 -11.36 -9.05
CA VAL A 76 -1.51 -11.50 -9.78
C VAL A 76 -1.71 -12.20 -11.12
N GLN A 77 -2.46 -13.31 -11.14
CA GLN A 77 -2.80 -14.02 -12.38
C GLN A 77 -3.54 -13.10 -13.37
N ARG A 78 -4.51 -12.30 -12.90
CA ARG A 78 -5.21 -11.34 -13.76
C ARG A 78 -4.30 -10.26 -14.33
N ILE A 79 -3.27 -9.84 -13.60
CA ILE A 79 -2.28 -8.88 -14.10
C ILE A 79 -1.49 -9.53 -15.24
N ALA A 80 -0.95 -10.75 -15.02
CA ALA A 80 -0.23 -11.51 -16.04
C ALA A 80 -1.09 -11.72 -17.31
N ASP A 81 -2.36 -12.14 -17.14
CA ASP A 81 -3.30 -12.35 -18.23
C ASP A 81 -3.66 -11.05 -19.00
N SER A 82 -3.48 -9.88 -18.36
CA SER A 82 -3.72 -8.57 -18.97
C SER A 82 -2.54 -8.10 -19.83
N GLY A 83 -1.34 -8.62 -19.58
CA GLY A 83 -0.15 -8.40 -20.38
C GLY A 83 -0.33 -9.01 -21.77
N ARG A 84 -0.67 -8.17 -22.76
CA ARG A 84 -0.89 -8.64 -24.14
C ARG A 84 0.31 -8.44 -25.05
N ASN A 85 1.29 -7.62 -24.65
CA ASN A 85 2.47 -7.35 -25.46
C ASN A 85 3.62 -6.68 -24.67
N PRO A 86 4.67 -7.44 -24.27
CA PRO A 86 4.79 -8.89 -24.34
C PRO A 86 3.78 -9.62 -23.42
N PRO A 87 3.47 -10.90 -23.67
CA PRO A 87 2.76 -11.71 -22.70
C PRO A 87 3.62 -11.85 -21.44
N GLU A 88 3.07 -11.49 -20.30
CA GLU A 88 3.73 -11.66 -19.00
C GLU A 88 3.23 -12.97 -18.36
N SER A 89 4.16 -13.75 -17.84
CA SER A 89 3.84 -14.85 -16.93
C SER A 89 3.58 -14.31 -15.53
N VAL A 90 3.00 -15.15 -14.66
CA VAL A 90 2.89 -14.82 -13.23
C VAL A 90 4.27 -14.57 -12.61
N ASP A 91 5.28 -15.33 -13.02
CA ASP A 91 6.65 -15.14 -12.51
C ASP A 91 7.22 -13.78 -12.93
N ASP A 92 6.95 -13.30 -14.14
CA ASP A 92 7.37 -11.96 -14.59
C ASP A 92 6.72 -10.85 -13.74
N VAL A 93 5.43 -11.01 -13.39
CA VAL A 93 4.74 -10.06 -12.51
C VAL A 93 5.35 -10.09 -11.11
N LEU A 94 5.62 -11.28 -10.57
CA LEU A 94 6.26 -11.43 -9.25
C LEU A 94 7.67 -10.82 -9.23
N ASP A 95 8.48 -11.01 -10.28
CA ASP A 95 9.80 -10.40 -10.40
C ASP A 95 9.73 -8.85 -10.45
N GLY A 96 8.70 -8.31 -11.11
CA GLY A 96 8.41 -6.88 -11.12
C GLY A 96 8.04 -6.34 -9.75
N LEU A 97 7.20 -7.07 -8.99
CA LEU A 97 6.84 -6.70 -7.62
C LEU A 97 8.05 -6.79 -6.67
N GLU A 98 8.87 -7.82 -6.80
CA GLU A 98 10.11 -7.99 -6.03
C GLU A 98 11.08 -6.83 -6.30
N SER A 99 11.25 -6.44 -7.57
CA SER A 99 12.06 -5.29 -7.97
C SER A 99 11.52 -3.95 -7.47
N ALA A 100 10.21 -3.86 -7.21
CA ALA A 100 9.56 -2.69 -6.60
C ALA A 100 9.64 -2.67 -5.07
N GLY A 101 10.27 -3.69 -4.46
CA GLY A 101 10.51 -3.79 -3.02
C GLY A 101 9.50 -4.64 -2.24
N LEU A 102 8.66 -5.43 -2.91
CA LEU A 102 7.66 -6.31 -2.28
C LEU A 102 8.24 -7.72 -2.02
N VAL A 103 9.46 -7.77 -1.48
CA VAL A 103 10.29 -8.98 -1.42
C VAL A 103 9.64 -10.07 -0.55
N GLU A 104 9.14 -9.69 0.62
CA GLU A 104 8.55 -10.65 1.57
C GLU A 104 7.20 -11.18 1.06
N SER A 105 6.38 -10.31 0.47
CA SER A 105 5.11 -10.71 -0.15
C SER A 105 5.32 -11.68 -1.32
N VAL A 106 6.31 -11.42 -2.17
CA VAL A 106 6.63 -12.32 -3.30
C VAL A 106 7.13 -13.67 -2.78
N ALA A 107 7.97 -13.68 -1.75
CA ALA A 107 8.41 -14.92 -1.11
C ALA A 107 7.23 -15.73 -0.55
N ALA A 108 6.30 -15.07 0.15
CA ALA A 108 5.11 -15.71 0.70
C ALA A 108 4.19 -16.31 -0.40
N LEU A 109 3.97 -15.59 -1.51
CA LEU A 109 3.18 -16.08 -2.64
C LEU A 109 3.84 -17.27 -3.35
N ARG A 110 5.17 -17.28 -3.46
CA ARG A 110 5.93 -18.40 -4.05
C ARG A 110 5.86 -19.64 -3.16
N ASP A 111 5.93 -19.48 -1.84
CA ASP A 111 5.86 -20.59 -0.88
C ASP A 111 4.45 -21.20 -0.78
N GLY A 112 3.41 -20.38 -0.76
CA GLY A 112 2.00 -20.83 -0.76
C GLY A 112 1.60 -21.67 -1.98
N ARG A 113 2.43 -21.69 -3.04
CA ARG A 113 2.25 -22.53 -4.22
C ARG A 113 2.66 -23.99 -4.00
N LEU A 114 3.39 -24.29 -2.93
CA LEU A 114 3.93 -25.62 -2.60
C LEU A 114 3.09 -26.39 -1.56
N GLY A 115 2.07 -25.77 -0.96
CA GLY A 115 1.12 -26.37 -0.03
C GLY A 115 -0.17 -26.84 -0.70
#